data_AF-A0A7W7T503-F1
#
_entry.id   AF-A0A7W7T503-F1
#
_cell.length_a   1.000
_cell.length_b   1.000
_cell.length_c   1.000
_cell.angle_alpha   90.00
_cell.angle_beta   90.00
_cell.angle_gamma   90.00
#
_symmetry.space_group_name_H-M   'P 1'
#
loop_
_entity.id
_entity.type
_entity.pdbx_description
1 polymer ?
#
loop_
_entity_poly.entity_id
_entity_poly.type
_entity_poly.pdbx_seq_one_letter_code
_entity_poly.pdbx_strand_id
1 'polypeptide(L)'
;MGDLRRAVVEKRREIAALKRLDDPAAVETALGSLADLYRAQGRMHRVIDCGEETVARRRSRDDHLGMVDAFDALADLMVEVGRPDSEYRYREAARRLRLRTDPLRQGASCRTRSDSS
;
A
#
# COMPACT_ATOMS: atom_id res chain seq x y z
N MET A 1 6.76 17.43 -21.22
CA MET A 1 6.64 17.88 -19.81
C MET A 1 5.27 18.47 -19.46
N GLY A 2 4.56 19.12 -20.40
CA GLY A 2 3.19 19.62 -20.16
C GLY A 2 2.15 18.51 -19.97
N ASP A 3 2.31 17.40 -20.69
CA ASP A 3 1.32 16.31 -20.73
C ASP A 3 1.23 15.56 -19.38
N LEU A 4 2.37 15.31 -18.73
CA LEU A 4 2.41 14.67 -17.42
C LEU A 4 1.69 15.51 -16.35
N ARG A 5 1.87 16.83 -16.37
CA ARG A 5 1.21 17.72 -15.39
C ARG A 5 -0.31 17.71 -15.59
N ARG A 6 -0.75 17.71 -16.86
CA ARG A 6 -2.17 17.65 -17.20
C ARG A 6 -2.77 16.30 -16.81
N ALA A 7 -2.08 15.20 -17.11
CA ALA A 7 -2.46 13.84 -16.72
C ALA A 7 -2.64 13.72 -15.20
N VAL A 8 -1.71 14.26 -14.40
CA VAL A 8 -1.82 14.28 -12.93
C VAL A 8 -3.09 15.00 -12.46
N VAL A 9 -3.41 16.17 -13.05
CA VAL A 9 -4.61 16.94 -12.67
C VAL A 9 -5.88 16.18 -13.03
N GLU A 10 -5.92 15.59 -14.22
CA GLU A 10 -7.04 14.79 -14.69
C GLU A 10 -7.25 13.55 -13.81
N LYS A 11 -6.17 12.84 -13.48
CA LYS A 11 -6.23 11.66 -12.61
C LYS A 11 -6.67 11.99 -11.19
N ARG A 12 -6.24 13.13 -10.63
CA ARG A 12 -6.73 13.60 -9.32
C ARG A 12 -8.23 13.95 -9.33
N ARG A 13 -8.75 14.48 -10.44
CA ARG A 13 -10.19 14.74 -10.59
C ARG A 13 -10.98 13.44 -10.65
N GLU A 14 -10.48 12.46 -11.40
CA GLU A 14 -11.07 11.12 -11.47
C GLU A 14 -11.10 10.45 -10.09
N ILE A 15 -9.98 10.47 -9.34
CA ILE A 15 -9.93 9.97 -7.97
C ILE A 15 -10.98 10.67 -7.08
N ALA A 16 -11.13 11.99 -7.20
CA ALA A 16 -12.15 12.73 -6.44
C ALA A 16 -13.58 12.31 -6.79
N ALA A 17 -13.85 11.98 -8.06
CA ALA A 17 -15.14 11.44 -8.49
C ALA A 17 -15.36 10.02 -7.96
N LEU A 18 -14.36 9.14 -8.08
CA LEU A 18 -14.42 7.76 -7.56
C LEU A 18 -14.60 7.73 -6.04
N LYS A 19 -13.97 8.65 -5.31
CA LYS A 19 -14.20 8.86 -3.87
C LYS A 19 -15.65 9.21 -3.53
N ARG A 20 -16.36 9.94 -4.41
CA ARG A 20 -17.78 10.27 -4.23
C ARG A 20 -18.71 9.11 -4.57
N LEU A 21 -18.24 8.17 -5.39
CA LEU A 21 -18.96 6.95 -5.74
C LEU A 21 -18.75 5.84 -4.70
N ASP A 22 -17.98 6.11 -3.64
CA ASP A 22 -17.56 5.13 -2.64
C ASP A 22 -16.95 3.86 -3.24
N ASP A 23 -16.31 3.98 -4.43
CA ASP A 23 -15.59 2.88 -5.06
C ASP A 23 -14.10 2.91 -4.65
N PRO A 24 -13.70 2.06 -3.71
CA PRO A 24 -12.35 2.02 -3.18
C PRO A 24 -11.32 1.40 -4.10
N ALA A 25 -11.72 0.36 -4.83
CA ALA A 25 -10.82 -0.43 -5.65
C ALA A 25 -10.43 0.39 -6.88
N ALA A 26 -11.40 1.14 -7.42
CA ALA A 26 -11.14 2.12 -8.46
C ALA A 26 -10.23 3.25 -7.96
N VAL A 27 -10.46 3.78 -6.74
CA VAL A 27 -9.58 4.82 -6.15
C VAL A 27 -8.15 4.34 -5.97
N GLU A 28 -7.95 3.11 -5.49
CA GLU A 28 -6.61 2.52 -5.29
C GLU A 28 -5.87 2.32 -6.62
N THR A 29 -6.57 1.80 -7.63
CA THR A 29 -6.01 1.65 -8.99
C THR A 29 -5.58 3.00 -9.56
N ALA A 30 -6.43 4.02 -9.41
CA ALA A 30 -6.15 5.36 -9.89
C ALA A 30 -5.03 6.06 -9.11
N LEU A 31 -4.89 5.79 -7.80
CA LEU A 31 -3.76 6.25 -6.98
C LEU A 31 -2.44 5.62 -7.43
N GLY A 32 -2.43 4.33 -7.80
CA GLY A 32 -1.26 3.68 -8.38
C GLY A 32 -0.80 4.35 -9.68
N SER A 33 -1.74 4.59 -10.60
CA SER A 33 -1.43 5.33 -11.84
C SER A 33 -0.95 6.77 -11.58
N LEU A 34 -1.50 7.43 -10.56
CA LEU A 34 -1.06 8.78 -10.15
C LEU A 34 0.37 8.76 -9.60
N ALA A 35 0.73 7.72 -8.84
CA ALA A 35 2.07 7.49 -8.33
C ALA A 35 3.09 7.31 -9.48
N ASP A 36 2.75 6.52 -10.50
CA ASP A 36 3.58 6.35 -11.71
C ASP A 36 3.80 7.67 -12.46
N LEU A 37 2.74 8.48 -12.61
CA LEU A 37 2.85 9.81 -13.22
C LEU A 37 3.77 10.74 -12.41
N TYR A 38 3.72 10.68 -11.08
CA TYR A 38 4.63 11.45 -10.22
C TYR A 38 6.07 10.95 -10.29
N ARG A 39 6.26 9.64 -10.41
CA ARG A 39 7.57 9.01 -10.59
C ARG A 39 8.20 9.46 -11.90
N ALA A 40 7.43 9.48 -13.00
CA ALA A 40 7.86 10.01 -14.30
C ALA A 40 8.17 11.52 -14.27
N GLN A 41 7.59 12.28 -13.34
CA GLN A 41 7.92 13.69 -13.11
C GLN A 41 9.13 13.91 -12.19
N GLY A 42 9.74 12.85 -11.65
CA GLY A 42 10.81 12.96 -10.65
C GLY A 42 10.32 13.41 -9.27
N ARG A 43 9.01 13.40 -9.01
CA ARG A 43 8.41 13.90 -7.77
C ARG A 43 8.19 12.78 -6.75
N MET A 44 9.28 12.19 -6.27
CA MET A 44 9.22 11.03 -5.36
C MET A 44 8.44 11.29 -4.07
N HIS A 45 8.50 12.50 -3.51
CA HIS A 45 7.69 12.86 -2.33
C HIS A 45 6.18 12.67 -2.56
N ARG A 46 5.66 12.98 -3.77
CA ARG A 46 4.25 12.77 -4.09
C ARG A 46 3.88 11.31 -4.30
N VAL A 47 4.84 10.50 -4.74
CA VAL A 47 4.66 9.05 -4.89
C VAL A 47 4.49 8.43 -3.50
N ILE A 48 5.31 8.86 -2.52
CA ILE A 48 5.18 8.45 -1.11
C ILE A 48 3.80 8.84 -0.57
N ASP A 49 3.37 10.10 -0.76
CA ASP A 49 2.04 10.56 -0.33
C ASP A 49 0.91 9.66 -0.86
N CYS A 50 1.00 9.23 -2.14
CA CYS A 50 -0.01 8.35 -2.76
C CYS A 50 0.00 6.93 -2.14
N GLY A 51 1.18 6.40 -1.86
CA GLY A 51 1.32 5.10 -1.20
C GLY A 51 0.80 5.11 0.24
N GLU A 52 1.10 6.16 1.01
CA GLU A 52 0.60 6.31 2.39
C GLU A 52 -0.93 6.48 2.43
N GLU A 53 -1.50 7.24 1.49
CA GLU A 53 -2.95 7.35 1.36
C GLU A 53 -3.59 5.99 1.06
N THR A 54 -2.97 5.19 0.19
CA THR A 54 -3.42 3.83 -0.14
C THR A 54 -3.41 2.93 1.10
N VAL A 55 -2.32 2.95 1.87
CA VAL A 55 -2.21 2.20 3.14
C VAL A 55 -3.31 2.61 4.12
N ALA A 56 -3.55 3.92 4.30
CA ALA A 56 -4.57 4.42 5.23
C ALA A 56 -6.00 3.96 4.84
N ARG A 57 -6.30 3.93 3.53
CA ARG A 57 -7.58 3.45 3.01
C ARG A 57 -7.75 1.95 3.23
N ARG A 58 -6.75 1.15 2.87
CA ARG A 58 -6.77 -0.30 3.08
C ARG A 58 -6.85 -0.65 4.57
N ARG A 59 -6.18 0.12 5.43
CA ARG A 59 -6.28 0.00 6.90
C ARG A 59 -7.70 0.21 7.41
N SER A 60 -8.45 1.12 6.81
CA SER A 60 -9.86 1.34 7.18
C SER A 60 -10.79 0.20 6.75
N ARG A 61 -10.28 -0.73 5.93
CA ARG A 61 -11.03 -1.86 5.33
C ARG A 61 -10.56 -3.21 5.85
N ASP A 62 -9.61 -3.23 6.78
CA ASP A 62 -8.91 -4.43 7.22
C ASP A 62 -8.33 -5.28 6.07
N ASP A 63 -8.02 -4.64 4.93
CA ASP A 63 -7.36 -5.28 3.80
C ASP A 63 -5.86 -5.42 4.05
N HIS A 64 -5.52 -6.45 4.83
CA HIS A 64 -4.15 -6.78 5.20
C HIS A 64 -3.27 -7.12 4.02
N LEU A 65 -3.81 -7.80 3.00
CA LEU A 65 -3.02 -8.24 1.84
C LEU A 65 -2.63 -7.04 0.98
N GLY A 66 -3.57 -6.15 0.67
CA GLY A 66 -3.23 -4.95 -0.07
C GLY A 66 -2.35 -3.98 0.73
N MET A 67 -2.44 -3.96 2.07
CA MET A 67 -1.52 -3.18 2.90
C MET A 67 -0.08 -3.66 2.74
N VAL A 68 0.14 -4.98 2.68
CA VAL A 68 1.46 -5.56 2.44
C VAL A 68 2.01 -5.13 1.10
N ASP A 69 1.21 -5.21 0.02
CA ASP A 69 1.64 -4.80 -1.32
C ASP A 69 2.00 -3.30 -1.37
N ALA A 70 1.21 -2.46 -0.71
CA ALA A 70 1.48 -1.03 -0.62
C ALA A 70 2.76 -0.70 0.17
N PHE A 71 3.05 -1.45 1.24
CA PHE A 71 4.29 -1.29 1.99
C PHE A 71 5.52 -1.74 1.20
N ASP A 72 5.42 -2.84 0.43
CA ASP A 72 6.52 -3.28 -0.43
C ASP A 72 6.81 -2.25 -1.53
N ALA A 73 5.77 -1.70 -2.17
CA ALA A 73 5.94 -0.63 -3.16
C ALA A 73 6.60 0.64 -2.57
N LEU A 74 6.25 1.01 -1.34
CA LEU A 74 6.90 2.12 -0.63
C LEU A 74 8.36 1.80 -0.27
N ALA A 75 8.66 0.56 0.11
CA ALA A 75 10.01 0.13 0.42
C ALA A 75 10.92 0.23 -0.82
N ASP A 76 10.46 -0.27 -1.97
CA ASP A 76 11.18 -0.18 -3.24
C ASP A 76 11.44 1.28 -3.64
N LEU A 77 10.43 2.14 -3.45
CA LEU A 77 10.57 3.57 -3.68
C LEU A 77 11.62 4.21 -2.75
N MET A 78 11.69 3.79 -1.47
CA MET A 78 12.69 4.31 -0.54
C MET A 78 14.12 3.87 -0.90
N VAL A 79 14.30 2.72 -1.55
CA VAL A 79 15.59 2.33 -2.15
C VAL A 79 15.99 3.33 -3.23
N GLU A 80 15.06 3.69 -4.12
CA GLU A 80 15.31 4.65 -5.20
C GLU A 80 15.64 6.06 -4.71
N VAL A 81 15.03 6.47 -3.59
CA VAL A 81 15.30 7.77 -2.95
C VAL A 81 16.62 7.74 -2.14
N GLY A 82 17.22 6.57 -1.92
CA GLY A 82 18.43 6.42 -1.11
C GLY A 82 18.16 6.63 0.39
N ARG A 83 17.03 6.11 0.89
CA ARG A 83 16.60 6.17 2.30
C ARG A 83 16.43 4.77 2.88
N PRO A 84 17.53 4.07 3.21
CA PRO A 84 17.47 2.70 3.71
C PRO A 84 16.75 2.58 5.06
N ASP A 85 16.82 3.60 5.92
CA ASP A 85 16.12 3.57 7.22
C ASP A 85 14.59 3.46 7.06
N SER A 86 14.04 4.16 6.07
CA SER A 86 12.61 4.14 5.78
C SER A 86 12.20 2.87 5.04
N GLU A 87 13.05 2.37 4.14
CA GLU A 87 12.86 1.09 3.47
C GLU A 87 12.73 -0.06 4.47
N TYR A 88 13.68 -0.16 5.43
CA TYR A 88 13.62 -1.17 6.47
C TYR A 88 12.31 -1.09 7.27
N ARG A 89 11.86 0.11 7.63
CA ARG A 89 10.59 0.32 8.35
C ARG A 89 9.39 -0.20 7.57
N TYR A 90 9.29 0.11 6.28
CA TYR A 90 8.18 -0.35 5.45
C TYR A 90 8.23 -1.87 5.21
N ARG A 91 9.41 -2.44 4.94
CA ARG A 91 9.59 -3.91 4.84
C ARG A 91 9.24 -4.62 6.13
N GLU A 92 9.64 -4.07 7.27
CA GLU A 92 9.31 -4.65 8.57
C GLU A 92 7.80 -4.61 8.84
N ALA A 93 7.14 -3.48 8.50
CA ALA A 93 5.69 -3.35 8.59
C ALA A 93 4.96 -4.39 7.71
N ALA A 94 5.37 -4.53 6.44
CA ALA A 94 4.85 -5.53 5.52
C ALA A 94 5.03 -6.96 6.08
N ARG A 95 6.23 -7.28 6.58
CA ARG A 95 6.54 -8.58 7.18
C ARG A 95 5.67 -8.86 8.41
N ARG A 96 5.48 -7.90 9.30
CA ARG A 96 4.62 -8.05 10.48
C ARG A 96 3.16 -8.31 10.09
N LEU A 97 2.66 -7.63 9.07
CA LEU A 97 1.33 -7.89 8.54
C LEU A 97 1.21 -9.28 7.93
N ARG A 98 2.16 -9.68 7.06
CA ARG A 98 2.23 -11.05 6.50
C ARG A 98 2.20 -12.12 7.58
N LEU A 99 3.00 -11.94 8.65
CA LEU A 99 3.04 -12.86 9.79
C LEU A 99 1.73 -12.92 10.58
N ARG A 100 0.89 -11.89 10.49
CA ARG A 100 -0.41 -11.83 11.16
C ARG A 100 -1.52 -12.45 10.32
N THR A 101 -1.45 -12.29 9.00
CA THR A 101 -2.38 -12.92 8.05
C THR A 101 -2.01 -14.36 7.69
N ASP A 102 -0.79 -14.81 7.98
CA ASP A 102 -0.34 -16.16 7.68
C ASP A 102 -1.25 -17.22 8.36
N PRO A 103 -2.01 -18.01 7.58
CA PRO A 103 -2.92 -19.00 8.13
C PRO A 103 -2.19 -20.18 8.81
N LEU A 104 -0.89 -20.39 8.53
CA LEU A 104 -0.11 -21.48 9.14
C LEU A 104 0.11 -21.25 10.64
N ARG A 105 -0.03 -20.00 11.12
CA ARG A 105 0.07 -19.70 12.55
C ARG A 105 -1.26 -19.84 13.30
N GLN A 106 -2.40 -19.71 12.61
CA GLN A 106 -3.72 -19.94 13.21
C GLN A 106 -3.99 -21.45 13.45
N GLY A 107 -3.30 -22.34 12.73
CA GLY A 107 -3.35 -23.79 12.94
C GLY A 107 -2.52 -24.34 14.11
N ALA A 108 -1.63 -23.53 14.71
CA ALA A 108 -0.69 -24.00 15.74
C ALA A 108 -1.20 -23.85 17.19
N SER A 109 -2.50 -23.61 17.40
CA SER A 109 -3.10 -23.52 18.75
C SER A 109 -3.95 -24.74 19.15
N CYS A 110 -4.12 -25.76 18.32
CA CYS A 110 -4.99 -26.90 18.66
C CYS A 110 -4.31 -28.24 18.39
N ARG A 111 -3.53 -28.74 19.36
CA ARG A 111 -3.46 -30.15 19.81
C ARG A 111 -2.29 -30.37 20.78
N THR A 112 -2.43 -29.88 22.00
CA THR A 112 -1.82 -30.53 23.17
C THR A 112 -2.81 -30.48 24.34
N ARG A 113 -3.88 -31.25 24.23
CA ARG A 113 -4.46 -31.88 25.42
C ARG A 113 -4.63 -33.35 25.12
N SER A 114 -3.53 -34.05 25.38
CA SER A 114 -3.45 -35.49 25.51
C SER A 114 -4.43 -35.98 26.57
N ASP A 115 -4.89 -37.20 26.33
CA ASP A 115 -5.46 -38.19 27.23
C ASP A 115 -5.36 -37.89 28.74
N SER A 116 -6.50 -38.01 29.42
CA SER A 116 -6.62 -38.59 30.77
C SER A 116 -8.10 -38.74 31.13
N SER A 117 -8.68 -39.92 30.87
CA SER A 117 -9.64 -40.65 31.73
C SER A 117 -10.01 -41.98 31.09
#